data_AF-A0A0G0URR2-F1
#
_entry.id   AF-A0A0G0URR2-F1
#
_cell.length_a   1.000
_cell.length_b   1.000
_cell.length_c   1.000
_cell.angle_alpha   90.00
_cell.angle_beta   90.00
_cell.angle_gamma   90.00
#
_symmetry.space_group_name_H-M   'P 1'
#
loop_
_entity.id
_entity.type
_entity.pdbx_description
1 polymer ?
#
loop_
_entity_poly.entity_id
_entity_poly.type
_entity_poly.pdbx_seq_one_letter_code
_entity_poly.pdbx_strand_id
1 'polypeptide(L)'
;MKKLKYLIGAIIVLDLILVFPVMLSWESIGKFLKVAAFPEVFTTLVVEITLLVLTALIAYLVSRILKGTALQKALYLIAWGVLMYGVGDTHLLVWMYTGIEALPPFFGKAGSSIAHAFGVGIGFMLVILGLYKIAQAKKDILPNGQNR
;
A
#
# COMPACT_ATOMS: atom_id res chain seq x y z
N MET A 1 -15.24 20.31 -3.25
CA MET A 1 -14.25 19.97 -4.30
C MET A 1 -12.91 20.68 -4.15
N LYS A 2 -12.81 22.02 -4.01
CA LYS A 2 -11.52 22.72 -3.86
C LYS A 2 -10.66 22.22 -2.67
N LYS A 3 -11.25 22.06 -1.48
CA LYS A 3 -10.56 21.54 -0.28
C LYS A 3 -9.99 20.12 -0.45
N LEU A 4 -10.66 19.26 -1.22
CA LEU A 4 -10.23 17.89 -1.49
C LEU A 4 -9.01 17.86 -2.43
N LYS A 5 -8.97 18.74 -3.44
CA LYS A 5 -7.81 18.87 -4.32
C LYS A 5 -6.55 19.31 -3.56
N TYR A 6 -6.68 20.23 -2.59
CA TYR A 6 -5.57 20.64 -1.74
C TYR A 6 -5.13 19.53 -0.78
N LEU A 7 -6.06 18.74 -0.23
CA LEU A 7 -5.71 17.59 0.60
C LEU A 7 -4.93 16.53 -0.19
N ILE A 8 -5.41 16.19 -1.39
CA ILE A 8 -4.73 15.22 -2.27
C ILE A 8 -3.35 15.76 -2.69
N GLY A 9 -3.27 17.05 -3.06
CA GLY A 9 -2.00 17.68 -3.40
C GLY A 9 -1.01 17.69 -2.24
N ALA A 10 -1.47 17.98 -1.02
CA ALA A 10 -0.64 17.95 0.18
C ALA A 10 -0.14 16.53 0.49
N ILE A 11 -0.97 15.52 0.30
CA ILE A 11 -0.61 14.10 0.46
C ILE A 11 0.48 13.71 -0.55
N ILE A 12 0.31 14.03 -1.84
CA ILE A 12 1.30 13.71 -2.88
C ILE A 12 2.64 14.39 -2.59
N VAL A 13 2.60 15.65 -2.18
CA VAL A 13 3.82 16.40 -1.82
C VAL A 13 4.48 15.82 -0.57
N LEU A 14 3.70 15.45 0.45
CA LEU A 14 4.21 14.73 1.62
C LEU A 14 4.86 13.41 1.23
N ASP A 15 4.22 12.62 0.38
CA ASP A 15 4.77 11.37 -0.16
C ASP A 15 6.11 11.62 -0.85
N LEU A 16 6.16 12.53 -1.83
CA LEU A 16 7.40 12.79 -2.58
C LEU A 16 8.53 13.31 -1.69
N ILE A 17 8.22 14.18 -0.71
CA ILE A 17 9.21 14.73 0.24
C ILE A 17 9.62 13.72 1.30
N LEU A 18 8.77 12.76 1.67
CA LEU A 18 9.15 11.70 2.61
C LEU A 18 9.93 10.59 1.90
N VAL A 19 9.57 10.27 0.66
CA VAL A 19 10.13 9.11 -0.05
C VAL A 19 11.50 9.38 -0.63
N PHE A 20 11.65 10.44 -1.42
CA PHE A 20 12.92 10.68 -2.14
C PHE A 20 14.09 10.99 -1.20
N PRO A 21 13.97 11.87 -0.19
CA PRO A 21 15.05 12.14 0.74
C PRO A 21 15.42 10.93 1.61
N VAL A 22 14.46 10.10 2.01
CA VAL A 22 14.72 8.89 2.80
C VAL A 22 15.40 7.83 1.93
N MET A 23 14.93 7.63 0.70
CA MET A 23 15.56 6.76 -0.28
C MET A 23 16.98 7.24 -0.64
N LEU A 24 17.23 8.54 -0.73
CA LEU A 24 18.56 9.08 -1.05
C LEU A 24 19.52 9.09 0.16
N SER A 25 19.03 8.81 1.37
CA SER A 25 19.83 8.82 2.62
C SER A 25 19.88 7.46 3.33
N TRP A 26 19.61 6.38 2.60
CA TRP A 26 19.53 5.01 3.14
C TRP A 26 20.76 4.58 3.95
N GLU A 27 21.97 4.97 3.54
CA GLU A 27 23.19 4.65 4.28
C GLU A 27 23.22 5.28 5.68
N SER A 28 22.77 6.54 5.78
CA SER A 28 22.77 7.27 7.05
C SER A 28 21.70 6.74 7.99
N ILE A 29 20.53 6.39 7.45
CA ILE A 29 19.42 5.80 8.20
C ILE A 29 19.78 4.40 8.68
N GLY A 30 20.37 3.57 7.80
CA GLY A 30 20.85 2.24 8.16
C GLY A 30 21.91 2.26 9.27
N LYS A 31 22.86 3.21 9.21
CA LYS A 31 23.86 3.41 10.27
C LYS A 31 23.23 3.89 11.58
N PHE A 32 22.31 4.84 11.52
CA PHE A 32 21.59 5.35 12.70
C PHE A 32 20.78 4.25 13.40
N LEU A 33 20.07 3.43 12.63
CA LEU A 33 19.27 2.31 13.13
C LEU A 33 20.08 1.04 13.43
N LYS A 34 21.40 1.06 13.21
CA LYS A 34 22.32 -0.07 13.41
C LYS A 34 21.87 -1.34 12.66
N VAL A 35 21.40 -1.18 11.43
CA VAL A 35 20.97 -2.31 10.59
C VAL A 35 22.20 -3.15 10.22
N ALA A 36 22.18 -4.43 10.59
CA ALA A 36 23.36 -5.31 10.49
C ALA A 36 23.68 -5.77 9.05
N ALA A 37 22.70 -5.80 8.14
CA ALA A 37 22.88 -6.18 6.75
C ALA A 37 21.86 -5.47 5.83
N PHE A 38 22.25 -5.19 4.58
CA PHE A 38 21.40 -4.61 3.52
C PHE A 38 20.59 -3.34 3.90
N PRO A 39 21.23 -2.27 4.40
CA PRO A 39 20.55 -1.03 4.80
C PRO A 39 19.78 -0.33 3.66
N GLU A 40 20.21 -0.49 2.41
CA GLU A 40 19.49 0.00 1.21
C GLU A 40 18.13 -0.68 1.07
N VAL A 41 18.14 -2.02 1.11
CA VAL A 41 16.93 -2.85 1.05
C VAL A 41 16.03 -2.49 2.23
N PHE A 42 16.58 -2.41 3.45
CA PHE A 42 15.81 -2.10 4.66
C PHE A 42 15.12 -0.74 4.56
N THR A 43 15.87 0.29 4.15
CA THR A 43 15.32 1.65 4.03
C THR A 43 14.25 1.72 2.95
N THR A 44 14.51 1.13 1.78
CA THR A 44 13.55 1.08 0.66
C THR A 44 12.23 0.45 1.11
N LEU A 45 12.31 -0.65 1.86
CA LEU A 45 11.13 -1.38 2.32
C LEU A 45 10.39 -0.72 3.46
N VAL A 46 11.09 -0.07 4.41
CA VAL A 46 10.45 0.72 5.45
C VAL A 46 9.67 1.87 4.82
N VAL A 47 10.25 2.53 3.82
CA VAL A 47 9.56 3.57 3.03
C VAL A 47 8.36 2.97 2.32
N GLU A 48 8.54 1.88 1.58
CA GLU A 48 7.46 1.21 0.83
C GLU A 48 6.30 0.78 1.74
N ILE A 49 6.56 0.09 2.85
CA ILE A 49 5.53 -0.29 3.83
C ILE A 49 4.85 0.95 4.41
N THR A 50 5.61 1.98 4.74
CA THR A 50 5.03 3.23 5.27
C THR A 50 4.08 3.86 4.25
N LEU A 51 4.46 3.92 2.98
CA LEU A 51 3.60 4.44 1.91
C LEU A 51 2.37 3.59 1.69
N LEU A 52 2.50 2.26 1.72
CA LEU A 52 1.37 1.35 1.59
C LEU A 52 0.39 1.56 2.74
N VAL A 53 0.88 1.66 3.97
CA VAL A 53 0.04 1.93 5.16
C VAL A 53 -0.64 3.30 5.03
N LEU A 54 0.08 4.36 4.67
CA LEU A 54 -0.48 5.69 4.49
C LEU A 54 -1.53 5.70 3.36
N THR A 55 -1.23 5.06 2.23
CA THR A 55 -2.15 4.93 1.09
C THR A 55 -3.42 4.19 1.50
N ALA A 56 -3.30 3.08 2.23
CA ALA A 56 -4.43 2.34 2.76
C ALA A 56 -5.28 3.19 3.73
N LEU A 57 -4.64 3.93 4.64
CA LEU A 57 -5.29 4.84 5.58
C LEU A 57 -6.06 5.95 4.86
N ILE A 58 -5.43 6.60 3.89
CA ILE A 58 -6.04 7.66 3.10
C ILE A 58 -7.21 7.11 2.31
N ALA A 59 -7.04 6.00 1.59
CA ALA A 59 -8.13 5.37 0.84
C ALA A 59 -9.30 4.98 1.76
N TYR A 60 -9.01 4.47 2.96
CA TYR A 60 -10.02 4.16 3.96
C TYR A 60 -10.76 5.43 4.42
N LEU A 61 -10.03 6.48 4.81
CA LEU A 61 -10.63 7.74 5.26
C LEU A 61 -11.50 8.40 4.17
N VAL A 62 -11.01 8.41 2.92
CA VAL A 62 -11.80 8.92 1.79
C VAL A 62 -13.03 8.06 1.55
N SER A 63 -12.95 6.73 1.73
CA SER A 63 -14.14 5.86 1.66
C SER A 63 -15.19 6.23 2.72
N ARG A 64 -14.77 6.63 3.93
CA ARG A 64 -15.67 7.07 5.00
C ARG A 64 -16.33 8.41 4.68
N ILE A 65 -15.59 9.33 4.07
CA ILE A 65 -16.11 10.64 3.63
C ILE A 65 -17.13 10.46 2.51
N LEU A 66 -16.89 9.55 1.57
CA LEU A 66 -17.75 9.28 0.42
C LEU A 66 -18.87 8.26 0.71
N LYS A 67 -19.24 8.07 1.98
CA LYS A 67 -20.26 7.10 2.39
C LYS A 67 -21.57 7.33 1.64
N GLY A 68 -22.16 6.24 1.13
CA GLY A 68 -23.39 6.26 0.33
C GLY A 68 -23.19 6.46 -1.18
N THR A 69 -21.96 6.74 -1.63
CA THR A 69 -21.65 6.86 -3.07
C THR A 69 -21.16 5.53 -3.65
N ALA A 70 -21.22 5.39 -4.99
CA ALA A 70 -20.62 4.26 -5.69
C ALA A 70 -19.10 4.11 -5.44
N LEU A 71 -18.42 5.22 -5.10
CA LEU A 71 -16.98 5.26 -4.82
C LEU A 71 -16.61 4.73 -3.43
N GLN A 72 -17.53 4.70 -2.47
CA GLN A 72 -17.26 4.20 -1.12
C GLN A 72 -16.70 2.79 -1.16
N LYS A 73 -17.44 1.85 -1.77
CA LYS A 73 -17.06 0.43 -1.80
C LYS A 73 -15.76 0.23 -2.59
N ALA A 74 -15.55 1.01 -3.64
CA ALA A 74 -14.34 0.94 -4.45
C ALA A 74 -13.09 1.32 -3.66
N LEU A 75 -13.11 2.47 -2.98
CA LEU A 75 -12.01 2.95 -2.16
C LEU A 75 -11.77 2.08 -0.93
N TYR A 76 -12.83 1.51 -0.37
CA TYR A 76 -12.72 0.55 0.73
C TYR A 76 -11.97 -0.72 0.29
N LEU A 77 -12.27 -1.25 -0.90
CA LEU A 77 -11.55 -2.41 -1.45
C LEU A 77 -10.08 -2.07 -1.74
N ILE A 78 -9.80 -0.88 -2.31
CA ILE A 78 -8.43 -0.42 -2.54
C ILE A 78 -7.67 -0.32 -1.21
N ALA A 79 -8.28 0.25 -0.17
CA ALA A 79 -7.66 0.37 1.15
C ALA A 79 -7.24 -0.99 1.72
N TRP A 80 -8.16 -1.96 1.70
CA TRP A 80 -7.85 -3.32 2.16
C TRP A 80 -6.84 -4.03 1.26
N GLY A 81 -6.91 -3.82 -0.05
CA GLY A 81 -5.97 -4.42 -1.00
C GLY A 81 -4.54 -3.96 -0.78
N VAL A 82 -4.35 -2.64 -0.64
CA VAL A 82 -3.04 -2.05 -0.34
C VAL A 82 -2.52 -2.49 1.03
N LEU A 83 -3.39 -2.60 2.04
CA LEU A 83 -3.00 -3.09 3.36
C LEU A 83 -2.54 -4.57 3.31
N MET A 84 -3.28 -5.42 2.60
CA MET A 84 -2.93 -6.84 2.44
C MET A 84 -1.60 -7.03 1.68
N TYR A 85 -1.33 -6.17 0.70
CA TYR A 85 -0.04 -6.14 0.02
C TYR A 85 1.10 -5.85 1.01
N GLY A 86 0.99 -4.79 1.82
CA GLY A 86 2.00 -4.46 2.84
C GLY A 86 2.19 -5.54 3.91
N VAL A 87 1.13 -6.27 4.29
CA VAL A 87 1.24 -7.45 5.17
C VAL A 87 2.03 -8.56 4.50
N GLY A 88 1.76 -8.86 3.23
CA GLY A 88 2.49 -9.86 2.45
C GLY A 88 3.99 -9.55 2.36
N ASP A 89 4.34 -8.30 2.07
CA ASP A 89 5.74 -7.86 2.06
C ASP A 89 6.37 -8.01 3.45
N THR A 90 5.71 -7.53 4.50
CA THR A 90 6.23 -7.62 5.88
C THR A 90 6.63 -9.05 6.27
N HIS A 91 5.83 -10.07 5.90
CA HIS A 91 6.16 -11.48 6.16
C HIS A 91 7.44 -11.93 5.45
N LEU A 92 7.58 -11.61 4.15
CA LEU A 92 8.79 -11.96 3.39
C LEU A 92 10.03 -11.27 3.99
N LEU A 93 9.87 -10.03 4.43
CA LEU A 93 10.97 -9.23 4.94
C LEU A 93 11.48 -9.70 6.29
N VAL A 94 10.58 -9.99 7.24
CA VAL A 94 11.00 -10.55 8.53
C VAL A 94 11.83 -11.81 8.30
N TRP A 95 11.39 -12.67 7.38
CA TRP A 95 12.14 -13.86 7.02
C TRP A 95 13.49 -13.55 6.36
N MET A 96 13.56 -12.65 5.38
CA MET A 96 14.83 -12.28 4.71
C MET A 96 15.87 -11.71 5.69
N TYR A 97 15.44 -10.94 6.70
CA TYR A 97 16.35 -10.31 7.67
C TYR A 97 16.74 -11.20 8.85
N THR A 98 15.84 -12.05 9.31
CA THR A 98 16.06 -12.86 10.51
C THR A 98 16.41 -14.31 10.19
N GLY A 99 16.08 -14.78 8.98
CA GLY A 99 16.09 -16.20 8.63
C GLY A 99 15.03 -17.02 9.36
N ILE A 100 14.16 -16.38 10.15
CA ILE A 100 13.14 -17.03 10.98
C ILE A 100 11.82 -17.06 10.20
N GLU A 101 11.24 -18.25 10.07
CA GLU A 101 9.88 -18.39 9.55
C GLU A 101 8.88 -17.86 10.57
N ALA A 102 8.09 -16.86 10.16
CA ALA A 102 7.03 -16.28 10.99
C ALA A 102 5.76 -17.14 11.04
N LEU A 103 5.73 -18.27 10.31
CA LEU A 103 4.59 -19.17 10.18
C LEU A 103 4.82 -20.50 10.90
N PRO A 104 3.73 -21.22 11.25
CA PRO A 104 3.83 -22.52 11.91
C PRO A 104 4.74 -23.50 11.16
N PRO A 105 5.45 -24.40 11.86
CA PRO A 105 6.43 -25.31 11.26
C PRO A 105 5.90 -26.18 10.11
N PHE A 106 4.58 -26.42 10.06
CA PHE A 106 3.91 -27.16 9.00
C PHE A 106 4.12 -26.56 7.60
N PHE A 107 4.31 -25.24 7.48
CA PHE A 107 4.57 -24.59 6.19
C PHE A 107 6.03 -24.71 5.71
N GLY A 108 6.91 -25.25 6.55
CA GLY A 108 8.33 -25.44 6.24
C GLY A 108 9.06 -24.15 5.87
N LYS A 109 10.18 -24.29 5.15
CA LYS A 109 11.07 -23.18 4.71
C LYS A 109 10.48 -22.29 3.61
N ALA A 110 9.23 -22.52 3.22
CA ALA A 110 8.53 -21.76 2.19
C ALA A 110 7.37 -20.96 2.79
N GLY A 111 7.13 -21.03 4.10
CA GLY A 111 5.98 -20.41 4.75
C GLY A 111 5.88 -18.93 4.45
N SER A 112 6.95 -18.17 4.71
CA SER A 112 6.97 -16.73 4.49
C SER A 112 6.75 -16.35 3.02
N SER A 113 7.28 -17.12 2.07
CA SER A 113 7.02 -16.95 0.64
C SER A 113 5.56 -17.24 0.25
N ILE A 114 4.93 -18.24 0.88
CA ILE A 114 3.52 -18.54 0.69
C ILE A 114 2.65 -17.41 1.26
N ALA A 115 2.92 -16.96 2.48
CA ALA A 115 2.22 -15.83 3.10
C ALA A 115 2.34 -14.56 2.24
N HIS A 116 3.53 -14.28 1.72
CA HIS A 116 3.76 -13.19 0.80
C HIS A 116 2.91 -13.32 -0.47
N ALA A 117 2.94 -14.48 -1.14
CA ALA A 117 2.16 -14.72 -2.34
C ALA A 117 0.64 -14.55 -2.11
N PHE A 118 0.12 -15.03 -0.97
CA PHE A 118 -1.28 -14.83 -0.61
C PHE A 118 -1.60 -13.37 -0.27
N GLY A 119 -0.77 -12.70 0.53
CA GLY A 119 -0.96 -11.30 0.92
C GLY A 119 -0.97 -10.37 -0.29
N VAL A 120 0.06 -10.48 -1.13
CA VAL A 120 0.19 -9.72 -2.38
C VAL A 120 -0.89 -10.09 -3.38
N GLY A 121 -1.17 -11.39 -3.57
CA GLY A 121 -2.18 -11.87 -4.52
C GLY A 121 -3.60 -11.38 -4.16
N ILE A 122 -4.01 -11.53 -2.90
CA ILE A 122 -5.28 -11.01 -2.39
C ILE A 122 -5.30 -9.48 -2.47
N GLY A 123 -4.18 -8.84 -2.13
CA GLY A 123 -4.02 -7.40 -2.25
C GLY A 123 -4.34 -6.89 -3.65
N PHE A 124 -3.70 -7.46 -4.67
CA PHE A 124 -3.96 -7.12 -6.07
C PHE A 124 -5.39 -7.38 -6.50
N MET A 125 -5.97 -8.53 -6.11
CA MET A 125 -7.37 -8.83 -6.44
C MET A 125 -8.32 -7.74 -5.92
N LEU A 126 -8.14 -7.29 -4.66
CA LEU A 126 -8.98 -6.24 -4.08
C LEU A 126 -8.76 -4.88 -4.73
N VAL A 127 -7.52 -4.51 -5.04
CA VAL A 127 -7.22 -3.26 -5.77
C VAL A 127 -7.87 -3.27 -7.15
N ILE A 128 -7.71 -4.36 -7.92
CA ILE A 128 -8.32 -4.51 -9.25
C ILE A 128 -9.85 -4.41 -9.17
N LEU A 129 -10.48 -5.10 -8.20
CA LEU A 129 -11.93 -5.02 -7.99
C LEU A 129 -12.38 -3.61 -7.62
N GLY A 130 -11.60 -2.90 -6.80
CA GLY A 130 -11.86 -1.51 -6.47
C GLY A 130 -11.78 -0.60 -7.69
N LEU A 131 -10.70 -0.69 -8.48
CA LEU A 131 -10.51 0.06 -9.72
C LEU A 131 -11.62 -0.25 -10.74
N TYR A 132 -12.02 -1.51 -10.87
CA TYR A 132 -13.13 -1.92 -11.71
C TYR A 132 -14.44 -1.23 -11.31
N LYS A 133 -14.72 -1.13 -10.00
CA LYS A 133 -15.91 -0.41 -9.51
C LYS A 133 -15.83 1.10 -9.77
N ILE A 134 -14.65 1.72 -9.69
CA ILE A 134 -14.47 3.12 -10.11
C ILE A 134 -14.78 3.27 -11.60
N ALA A 135 -14.26 2.36 -12.44
CA ALA A 135 -14.50 2.37 -13.89
C ALA A 135 -15.98 2.20 -14.24
N GLN A 136 -16.72 1.35 -13.50
CA GLN A 136 -18.17 1.24 -13.64
C GLN A 136 -18.90 2.52 -13.23
N ALA A 137 -18.52 3.11 -12.08
CA ALA A 137 -19.12 4.35 -11.58
C ALA A 137 -18.85 5.55 -12.49
N LYS A 138 -17.81 5.52 -13.33
CA LYS A 138 -17.53 6.55 -14.33
C LYS A 138 -18.72 6.78 -15.28
N LYS A 139 -19.51 5.74 -15.57
CA LYS A 139 -20.73 5.87 -16.38
C LYS A 139 -21.79 6.75 -15.70
N ASP A 140 -21.80 6.81 -14.38
CA ASP A 140 -22.80 7.54 -13.57
C ASP A 140 -22.29 8.90 -13.07
N ILE A 141 -20.97 9.11 -13.02
CA ILE A 141 -20.33 10.33 -12.48
C ILE A 141 -20.13 11.42 -13.55
N LEU A 142 -20.05 11.04 -14.83
CA LEU A 142 -19.97 12.02 -15.93
C LEU A 142 -21.40 12.45 -16.33
N PRO A 143 -21.76 13.74 -16.18
CA PRO A 143 -23.04 14.23 -16.66
C PRO A 143 -22.99 14.22 -18.19
N ASN A 144 -23.78 13.31 -18.78
CA ASN A 144 -23.88 13.02 -20.21
C ASN A 144 -22.70 12.25 -20.79
N GLY A 145 -23.04 11.17 -21.49
CA GLY A 145 -22.13 10.35 -22.29
C GLY A 145 -21.38 11.18 -23.34
N GLN A 146 -20.29 11.82 -22.94
CA GLN A 146 -19.25 12.23 -23.86
C GLN A 146 -18.32 11.04 -24.11
N ASN A 147 -18.77 10.27 -25.11
CA ASN A 147 -17.99 9.55 -26.12
C ASN A 147 -17.03 8.47 -25.61
N ARG A 148 -17.55 7.25 -25.51
CA ARG A 148 -17.23 6.15 -26.43
C ARG A 148 -18.28 5.05 -26.30
#